data_AF-A0A496LA18-F1
#
_entry.id   AF-A0A496LA18-F1
#
_cell.length_a   1.000
_cell.length_b   1.000
_cell.length_c   1.000
_cell.angle_alpha   90.00
_cell.angle_beta   90.00
_cell.angle_gamma   90.00
#
_symmetry.space_group_name_H-M   'P 1'
#
loop_
_entity.id
_entity.type
_entity.pdbx_description
1 polymer ?
#
loop_
_entity_poly.entity_id
_entity_poly.type
_entity_poly.pdbx_seq_one_letter_code
_entity_poly.pdbx_strand_id
1 'polypeptide(L)'
;MDETTGKLTELPLAIELLQFEMQEYPPKLMIINNTSGKPIPLGRAESLSLDSVPIEGNIADWQVKVTEYMPYSAAIVSKDSVLFREFRTRGAVHSAKVSVTQKGKPTLYGWVSAGSHIFPYRSLKLTDSLSLVMADPEPKQYSSRVVLFTSNSDIDTALIKVNKPLRYKSWYIYQLNYNRDEGRWSTMSEFELVHDNWLWGVYLGFFMLFVGAIMLFVGYRESSHENINPQKEKEIL
;
A
#
# COMPACT_ATOMS: atom_id res chain seq x y z
N MET A 1 7.78 -0.53 -28.02
CA MET A 1 7.68 -1.21 -29.34
C MET A 1 6.21 -1.50 -29.53
N ASP A 2 5.61 -1.00 -30.59
CA ASP A 2 4.19 -1.26 -30.86
C ASP A 2 4.04 -2.74 -31.22
N GLU A 3 3.31 -3.50 -30.40
CA GLU A 3 3.13 -4.96 -30.57
C GLU A 3 2.40 -5.32 -31.86
N THR A 4 1.66 -4.38 -32.45
CA THR A 4 0.88 -4.60 -33.68
C THR A 4 1.66 -4.24 -34.94
N THR A 5 2.58 -3.29 -34.87
CA THR A 5 3.33 -2.80 -36.06
C THR A 5 4.82 -3.10 -36.02
N GLY A 6 5.37 -3.57 -34.89
CA GLY A 6 6.80 -3.82 -34.70
C GLY A 6 7.67 -2.57 -34.76
N LYS A 7 7.07 -1.38 -34.87
CA LYS A 7 7.77 -0.11 -35.04
C LYS A 7 8.05 0.53 -33.68
N LEU A 8 9.20 1.21 -33.59
CA LEU A 8 9.48 2.09 -32.46
C LEU A 8 8.66 3.36 -32.65
N THR A 9 7.71 3.59 -31.75
CA THR A 9 6.88 4.80 -31.71
C THR A 9 7.30 5.64 -30.53
N GLU A 10 7.59 6.92 -30.76
CA GLU A 10 7.89 7.86 -29.69
C GLU A 10 6.62 8.22 -28.92
N LEU A 11 6.76 8.35 -27.60
CA LEU A 11 5.65 8.78 -26.74
C LEU A 11 5.46 10.30 -26.86
N PRO A 12 4.21 10.80 -26.86
CA PRO A 12 3.93 12.24 -26.96
C PRO A 12 4.19 13.00 -25.64
N LEU A 13 4.72 12.30 -24.63
CA LEU A 13 5.03 12.83 -23.31
C LEU A 13 6.27 12.15 -22.74
N ALA A 14 7.03 12.88 -21.93
CA ALA A 14 8.11 12.36 -21.09
C ALA A 14 7.81 12.69 -19.63
N ILE A 15 8.33 11.86 -18.73
CA ILE A 15 8.07 11.94 -17.28
C ILE A 15 9.41 11.97 -16.57
N GLU A 16 9.62 12.97 -15.71
CA GLU A 16 10.75 13.04 -14.80
C GLU A 16 10.26 12.89 -13.36
N LEU A 17 10.91 12.03 -12.58
CA LEU A 17 10.63 11.86 -11.16
C LEU A 17 11.35 12.95 -10.36
N LEU A 18 10.59 13.81 -9.69
CA LEU A 18 11.16 14.78 -8.74
C LEU A 18 11.34 14.15 -7.36
N GLN A 19 10.31 13.46 -6.87
CA GLN A 19 10.32 12.89 -5.53
C GLN A 19 9.35 11.73 -5.42
N PHE A 20 9.82 10.64 -4.80
CA PHE A 20 8.97 9.56 -4.32
C PHE A 20 8.71 9.73 -2.82
N GLU A 21 7.47 9.51 -2.41
CA GLU A 21 7.03 9.58 -1.02
C GLU A 21 6.24 8.33 -0.68
N MET A 22 6.53 7.71 0.46
CA MET A 22 5.80 6.55 0.97
C MET A 22 5.40 6.78 2.42
N GLN A 23 4.18 6.37 2.73
CA GLN A 23 3.72 6.17 4.10
C GLN A 23 3.65 4.68 4.37
N GLU A 24 4.09 4.29 5.55
CA GLU A 24 4.16 2.90 6.00
C GLU A 24 3.19 2.70 7.16
N TYR A 25 2.70 1.46 7.32
CA TYR A 25 2.07 1.07 8.57
C TYR A 25 3.14 0.92 9.67
N PRO A 26 2.81 1.20 10.94
CA PRO A 26 3.70 0.88 12.04
C PRO A 26 4.11 -0.60 11.99
N PRO A 27 5.41 -0.91 12.15
CA PRO A 27 5.87 -2.29 12.08
C PRO A 27 5.39 -3.06 13.31
N LYS A 28 5.44 -4.38 13.20
CA LYS A 28 5.01 -5.29 14.25
C LYS A 28 6.22 -5.98 14.87
N LEU A 29 6.21 -6.15 16.19
CA LEU A 29 7.16 -6.99 16.90
C LEU A 29 6.69 -8.44 16.88
N MET A 30 7.60 -9.38 16.68
CA MET A 30 7.32 -10.82 16.72
C MET A 30 8.52 -11.59 17.27
N ILE A 31 8.29 -12.81 17.77
CA ILE A 31 9.37 -13.69 18.23
C ILE A 31 9.64 -14.72 17.14
N ILE A 32 10.90 -14.89 16.78
CA ILE A 32 11.35 -15.89 15.82
C ILE A 32 12.27 -16.92 16.47
N ASN A 33 12.31 -18.10 15.86
CA ASN A 33 13.34 -19.08 16.13
C ASN A 33 14.61 -18.73 15.33
N ASN A 34 15.74 -18.56 16.02
CA ASN A 34 17.01 -18.12 15.45
C ASN A 34 17.59 -19.08 14.40
N THR A 35 17.27 -20.37 14.48
CA THR A 35 17.78 -21.39 13.55
C THR A 35 16.92 -21.47 12.28
N SER A 36 15.60 -21.44 12.43
CA SER A 36 14.67 -21.58 11.29
C SER A 36 14.23 -20.26 10.66
N GLY A 37 14.43 -19.13 11.35
CA GLY A 37 13.92 -17.82 10.96
C GLY A 37 12.39 -17.68 11.04
N LYS A 38 11.68 -18.72 11.48
CA LYS A 38 10.20 -18.73 11.49
C LYS A 38 9.64 -18.07 12.74
N PRO A 39 8.52 -17.33 12.62
CA PRO A 39 7.82 -16.76 13.75
C PRO A 39 7.18 -17.84 14.62
N ILE A 40 6.99 -17.52 15.90
CA ILE A 40 6.35 -18.37 16.90
C ILE A 40 5.09 -17.67 17.43
N PRO A 41 3.96 -18.37 17.58
CA PRO A 41 3.71 -19.80 17.25
C PRO A 41 3.70 -20.09 15.74
N LEU A 42 4.10 -21.31 15.35
CA LEU A 42 4.00 -21.76 13.96
C LEU A 42 2.53 -21.81 13.51
N GLY A 43 2.23 -21.25 12.34
CA GLY A 43 0.89 -21.24 11.73
C GLY A 43 0.06 -19.98 12.02
N ARG A 44 0.27 -19.32 13.16
CA ARG A 44 -0.27 -17.99 13.45
C ARG A 44 0.76 -17.21 14.26
N ALA A 45 1.57 -16.41 13.56
CA ALA A 45 2.52 -15.52 14.20
C ALA A 45 1.76 -14.53 15.08
N GLU A 46 1.98 -14.60 16.39
CA GLU A 46 1.55 -13.54 17.30
C GLU A 46 2.48 -12.35 17.13
N SER A 47 1.89 -11.16 17.17
CA SER A 47 2.66 -9.93 16.96
C SER A 47 2.06 -8.77 17.72
N LEU A 48 2.91 -7.81 18.07
CA LEU A 48 2.54 -6.57 18.75
C LEU A 48 2.79 -5.39 17.81
N SER A 49 1.71 -4.74 17.37
CA SER A 49 1.79 -3.56 16.50
C SER A 49 2.26 -2.32 17.28
N LEU A 50 3.09 -1.48 16.66
CA LEU A 50 3.63 -0.26 17.27
C LEU A 50 2.77 0.98 17.01
N ASP A 51 1.44 0.82 16.94
CA ASP A 51 0.51 1.90 16.58
C ASP A 51 0.44 3.03 17.63
N SER A 52 0.60 2.70 18.91
CA SER A 52 0.54 3.65 20.02
C SER A 52 1.51 3.26 21.12
N VAL A 53 2.60 4.02 21.31
CA VAL A 53 3.62 3.75 22.33
C VAL A 53 3.52 4.81 23.44
N PRO A 54 3.55 4.43 24.74
CA PRO A 54 3.87 3.11 25.28
C PRO A 54 2.78 2.05 25.09
N ILE A 55 3.19 0.81 24.85
CA ILE A 55 2.30 -0.35 24.70
C ILE A 55 2.86 -1.57 25.42
N GLU A 56 1.97 -2.44 25.85
CA GLU A 56 2.29 -3.71 26.46
C GLU A 56 1.39 -4.80 25.89
N GLY A 57 1.94 -5.97 25.64
CA GLY A 57 1.21 -7.12 25.11
C GLY A 57 1.99 -8.41 25.26
N ASN A 58 1.33 -9.53 25.04
CA ASN A 58 1.98 -10.85 25.09
C ASN A 58 2.23 -11.35 23.67
N ILE A 59 3.38 -11.98 23.47
CA ILE A 59 3.71 -12.75 22.28
C ILE A 59 4.13 -14.14 22.76
N ALA A 60 3.26 -15.12 22.57
CA ALA A 60 3.33 -16.43 23.23
C ALA A 60 3.46 -16.26 24.76
N ASP A 61 4.48 -16.86 25.38
CA ASP A 61 4.72 -16.81 26.83
C ASP A 61 5.52 -15.58 27.30
N TRP A 62 5.75 -14.61 26.41
CA TRP A 62 6.59 -13.44 26.68
C TRP A 62 5.75 -12.18 26.75
N GLN A 63 5.84 -11.48 27.87
CA GLN A 63 5.29 -10.13 28.04
C GLN A 63 6.28 -9.14 27.44
N VAL A 64 5.84 -8.41 26.42
CA VAL A 64 6.62 -7.40 25.71
C VAL A 64 6.04 -6.04 26.03
N LYS A 65 6.88 -5.14 26.55
CA LYS A 65 6.54 -3.75 26.79
C LYS A 65 7.46 -2.85 25.97
N VAL A 66 6.85 -1.91 25.26
CA VAL A 66 7.54 -0.93 24.43
C VAL A 66 7.39 0.42 25.10
N THR A 67 8.51 1.02 25.46
CA THR A 67 8.53 2.33 26.15
C THR A 67 8.77 3.48 25.18
N GLU A 68 9.43 3.20 24.06
CA GLU A 68 9.85 4.21 23.09
C GLU A 68 9.85 3.61 21.69
N TYR A 69 9.36 4.36 20.71
CA TYR A 69 9.35 3.99 19.30
C TYR A 69 9.72 5.19 18.45
N MET A 70 10.70 5.00 17.58
CA MET A 70 11.19 6.00 16.65
C MET A 70 11.01 5.49 15.22
N PRO A 71 10.11 6.08 14.41
CA PRO A 71 9.95 5.70 13.02
C PRO A 71 11.12 6.15 12.14
N TYR A 72 11.84 7.20 12.54
CA TYR A 72 13.00 7.77 11.85
C TYR A 72 14.20 7.82 12.79
N SER A 73 15.00 6.76 12.79
CA SER A 73 16.16 6.65 13.68
C SER A 73 17.37 6.03 13.00
N ALA A 74 18.53 6.17 13.63
CA ALA A 74 19.76 5.48 13.26
C ALA A 74 20.46 4.93 14.50
N ALA A 75 21.18 3.82 14.31
CA ALA A 75 22.00 3.22 15.35
C ALA A 75 23.27 4.05 15.55
N ILE A 76 23.52 4.49 16.78
CA ILE A 76 24.77 5.05 17.24
C ILE A 76 25.48 3.98 18.06
N VAL A 77 26.58 3.48 17.51
CA VAL A 77 27.43 2.51 18.19
C VAL A 77 28.37 3.28 19.12
N SER A 78 28.17 3.11 20.42
CA SER A 78 29.12 3.51 21.46
C SER A 78 30.04 2.33 21.81
N LYS A 79 31.09 2.57 22.60
CA LYS A 79 32.04 1.52 23.02
C LYS A 79 31.35 0.30 23.64
N ASP A 80 30.29 0.53 24.42
CA ASP A 80 29.65 -0.51 25.23
C ASP A 80 28.16 -0.75 24.89
N SER A 81 27.56 0.06 24.02
CA SER A 81 26.13 -0.05 23.71
C SER A 81 25.75 0.50 22.34
N VAL A 82 24.64 -0.02 21.81
CA VAL A 82 23.98 0.52 20.61
C VAL A 82 22.74 1.27 21.05
N LEU A 83 22.72 2.57 20.78
CA LEU A 83 21.61 3.46 21.07
C LEU A 83 20.95 3.89 19.76
N PHE A 84 19.65 4.10 19.77
CA PHE A 84 18.96 4.74 18.66
C PHE A 84 18.66 6.19 18.99
N ARG A 85 18.81 7.04 17.98
CA ARG A 85 18.49 8.46 18.02
C ARG A 85 17.73 8.82 16.77
N GLU A 86 16.97 9.90 16.88
CA GLU A 86 16.26 10.47 15.76
C GLU A 86 17.23 10.80 14.62
N PHE A 87 16.89 10.33 13.43
CA PHE A 87 17.66 10.54 12.21
C PHE A 87 16.66 10.60 11.06
N ARG A 88 16.55 11.74 10.39
CA ARG A 88 15.52 12.01 9.36
C ARG A 88 16.08 12.04 7.94
N THR A 89 17.19 11.37 7.72
CA THR A 89 17.87 11.31 6.42
C THR A 89 17.68 9.92 5.80
N ARG A 90 18.01 9.81 4.51
CA ARG A 90 17.98 8.56 3.74
C ARG A 90 18.55 7.39 4.54
N GLY A 91 17.81 6.27 4.52
CA GLY A 91 18.17 5.06 5.23
C GLY A 91 17.65 4.98 6.65
N ALA A 92 17.11 6.05 7.26
CA ALA A 92 16.62 5.96 8.64
C ALA A 92 15.63 4.80 8.81
N VAL A 93 15.66 4.19 9.99
CA VAL A 93 14.99 2.94 10.32
C VAL A 93 13.95 3.12 11.41
N HIS A 94 13.02 2.18 11.48
CA HIS A 94 12.17 2.01 12.64
C HIS A 94 12.95 1.34 13.76
N SER A 95 12.89 1.90 14.97
CA SER A 95 13.45 1.29 16.16
C SER A 95 12.51 1.41 17.35
N ALA A 96 12.58 0.44 18.25
CA ALA A 96 11.77 0.39 19.46
C ALA A 96 12.63 -0.04 20.65
N LYS A 97 12.46 0.66 21.77
CA LYS A 97 13.05 0.29 23.06
C LYS A 97 12.07 -0.60 23.79
N VAL A 98 12.50 -1.82 24.06
CA VAL A 98 11.64 -2.89 24.58
C VAL A 98 12.20 -3.46 25.88
N SER A 99 11.28 -3.88 26.73
CA SER A 99 11.53 -4.78 27.85
C SER A 99 10.71 -6.03 27.70
N VAL A 100 11.33 -7.19 27.84
CA VAL A 100 10.71 -8.48 27.58
C VAL A 100 10.89 -9.39 28.79
N THR A 101 9.80 -9.96 29.28
CA THR A 101 9.79 -10.80 30.49
C THR A 101 9.06 -12.09 30.21
N GLN A 102 9.67 -13.22 30.62
CA GLN A 102 8.98 -14.51 30.72
C GLN A 102 8.75 -14.81 32.20
N LYS A 103 7.60 -15.40 32.53
CA LYS A 103 7.25 -15.76 33.91
C LYS A 103 8.38 -16.56 34.57
N GLY A 104 8.86 -16.08 35.71
CA GLY A 104 9.93 -16.73 36.48
C GLY A 104 11.36 -16.52 35.94
N LYS A 105 11.56 -15.67 34.93
CA LYS A 105 12.88 -15.33 34.36
C LYS A 105 13.18 -13.83 34.52
N PRO A 106 14.47 -13.43 34.50
CA PRO A 106 14.85 -12.02 34.51
C PRO A 106 14.30 -11.28 33.29
N THR A 107 14.02 -9.99 33.47
CA THR A 107 13.57 -9.11 32.38
C THR A 107 14.76 -8.71 31.51
N LEU A 108 14.60 -8.84 30.21
CA LEU A 108 15.59 -8.46 29.20
C LEU A 108 15.23 -7.08 28.64
N TYR A 109 16.24 -6.27 28.35
CA TYR A 109 16.07 -4.91 27.85
C TYR A 109 16.94 -4.68 26.62
N GLY A 110 16.42 -3.94 25.63
CA GLY A 110 17.22 -3.56 24.48
C GLY A 110 16.44 -2.78 23.42
N TRP A 111 17.16 -2.46 22.36
CA TRP A 111 16.61 -1.89 21.14
C TRP A 111 16.43 -2.97 20.08
N VAL A 112 15.29 -2.94 19.40
CA VAL A 112 14.97 -3.76 18.23
C VAL A 112 14.74 -2.82 17.04
N SER A 113 15.20 -3.19 15.85
CA SER A 113 15.09 -2.40 14.63
C SER A 113 14.91 -3.30 13.42
N ALA A 114 14.01 -2.91 12.51
CA ALA A 114 13.82 -3.58 11.23
C ALA A 114 15.06 -3.46 10.32
N GLY A 115 15.86 -2.40 10.49
CA GLY A 115 16.98 -2.10 9.60
C GLY A 115 16.52 -1.40 8.31
N SER A 116 17.44 -1.24 7.37
CA SER A 116 17.21 -0.74 6.01
C SER A 116 18.37 -1.17 5.10
N HIS A 117 18.32 -0.77 3.82
CA HIS A 117 19.45 -0.91 2.89
C HIS A 117 20.76 -0.25 3.36
N ILE A 118 20.72 0.68 4.33
CA ILE A 118 21.92 1.36 4.89
C ILE A 118 22.26 0.85 6.29
N PHE A 119 21.26 0.69 7.17
CA PHE A 119 21.51 0.32 8.57
C PHE A 119 21.13 -1.14 8.82
N PRO A 120 21.98 -1.90 9.55
CA PRO A 120 21.71 -3.31 9.79
C PRO A 120 20.46 -3.51 10.65
N TYR A 121 19.81 -4.65 10.44
CA TYR A 121 18.74 -5.13 11.30
C TYR A 121 19.27 -5.35 12.74
N ARG A 122 18.39 -5.24 13.73
CA ARG A 122 18.73 -5.53 15.13
C ARG A 122 17.62 -6.30 15.84
N SER A 123 17.95 -7.47 16.36
CA SER A 123 17.09 -8.26 17.25
C SER A 123 17.45 -8.09 18.73
N LEU A 124 16.52 -8.46 19.60
CA LEU A 124 16.79 -8.74 21.01
C LEU A 124 16.76 -10.25 21.23
N LYS A 125 17.92 -10.84 21.52
CA LYS A 125 18.05 -12.26 21.85
C LYS A 125 17.33 -12.54 23.17
N LEU A 126 16.35 -13.44 23.15
CA LEU A 126 15.57 -13.84 24.34
C LEU A 126 16.14 -15.09 25.00
N THR A 127 16.53 -16.07 24.17
CA THR A 127 17.21 -17.30 24.55
C THR A 127 18.22 -17.66 23.45
N ASP A 128 18.95 -18.77 23.58
CA ASP A 128 19.81 -19.25 22.49
C ASP A 128 19.05 -19.57 21.21
N SER A 129 17.80 -20.01 21.34
CA SER A 129 16.94 -20.39 20.21
C SER A 129 15.97 -19.30 19.76
N LEU A 130 15.69 -18.27 20.57
CA LEU A 130 14.65 -17.28 20.30
C LEU A 130 15.16 -15.85 20.31
N SER A 131 14.63 -15.03 19.41
CA SER A 131 14.83 -13.57 19.42
C SER A 131 13.52 -12.83 19.16
N LEU A 132 13.37 -11.69 19.82
CA LEU A 132 12.37 -10.69 19.46
C LEU A 132 12.92 -9.86 18.30
N VAL A 133 12.13 -9.73 17.25
CA VAL A 133 12.47 -8.99 16.03
C VAL A 133 11.34 -8.02 15.67
N MET A 134 11.67 -7.06 14.82
CA MET A 134 10.72 -6.13 14.22
C MET A 134 10.55 -6.52 12.75
N ALA A 135 9.31 -6.65 12.31
CA ALA A 135 8.98 -6.88 10.90
C ALA A 135 9.33 -5.65 10.06
N ASP A 136 9.57 -5.88 8.77
CA ASP A 136 9.63 -4.78 7.81
C ASP A 136 8.27 -4.06 7.76
N PRO A 137 8.26 -2.71 7.77
CA PRO A 137 7.04 -1.94 7.61
C PRO A 137 6.37 -2.21 6.26
N GLU A 138 5.05 -2.39 6.27
CA GLU A 138 4.29 -2.55 5.03
C GLU A 138 3.92 -1.17 4.44
N PRO A 139 4.01 -0.98 3.12
CA PRO A 139 3.61 0.28 2.47
C PRO A 139 2.09 0.48 2.61
N LYS A 140 1.69 1.61 3.20
CA LYS A 140 0.30 2.04 3.32
C LYS A 140 -0.19 2.78 2.08
N GLN A 141 0.62 3.72 1.61
CA GLN A 141 0.40 4.44 0.36
C GLN A 141 1.73 5.00 -0.13
N TYR A 142 1.87 5.17 -1.43
CA TYR A 142 3.00 5.86 -2.02
C TYR A 142 2.58 6.70 -3.22
N SER A 143 3.39 7.71 -3.49
CA SER A 143 3.13 8.68 -4.55
C SER A 143 4.42 9.23 -5.11
N SER A 144 4.37 9.63 -6.37
CA SER A 144 5.48 10.24 -7.08
C SER A 144 5.10 11.61 -7.58
N ARG A 145 5.85 12.61 -7.15
CA ARG A 145 5.83 13.95 -7.73
C ARG A 145 6.68 13.91 -9.01
N VAL A 146 6.06 14.26 -10.12
CA VAL A 146 6.69 14.18 -11.43
C VAL A 146 6.54 15.49 -12.20
N VAL A 147 7.47 15.74 -13.11
CA VAL A 147 7.31 16.72 -14.18
C VAL A 147 6.90 15.99 -15.44
N LEU A 148 5.82 16.46 -16.06
CA LEU A 148 5.41 16.04 -17.39
C LEU A 148 5.94 17.02 -18.43
N PHE A 149 6.72 16.51 -19.37
CA PHE A 149 7.14 17.22 -20.56
C PHE A 149 6.31 16.75 -21.74
N THR A 150 5.77 17.70 -22.51
CA THR A 150 4.92 17.38 -23.65
C THR A 150 5.58 17.83 -24.95
N SER A 151 5.18 17.24 -26.08
CA SER A 151 5.68 17.64 -27.40
C SER A 151 5.37 19.12 -27.76
N ASN A 152 4.48 19.77 -27.02
CA ASN A 152 4.12 21.18 -27.19
C ASN A 152 4.91 22.12 -26.26
N SER A 153 5.92 21.61 -25.53
CA SER A 153 6.72 22.34 -24.54
C SER A 153 5.98 22.77 -23.28
N ASP A 154 4.76 22.28 -23.05
CA ASP A 154 4.09 22.46 -21.75
C ASP A 154 4.80 21.61 -20.70
N ILE A 155 5.13 22.25 -19.58
CA ILE A 155 5.76 21.64 -18.40
C ILE A 155 4.75 21.75 -17.27
N ASP A 156 4.27 20.60 -16.78
CA ASP A 156 3.34 20.55 -15.65
C ASP A 156 3.88 19.65 -14.54
N THR A 157 3.64 20.04 -13.29
CA THR A 157 4.01 19.23 -12.13
C THR A 157 2.77 18.50 -11.63
N ALA A 158 2.87 17.18 -11.54
CA ALA A 158 1.76 16.35 -11.11
C ALA A 158 2.15 15.41 -9.97
N LEU A 159 1.15 14.99 -9.21
CA LEU A 159 1.30 13.99 -8.16
C LEU A 159 0.53 12.73 -8.57
N ILE A 160 1.26 11.67 -8.87
CA ILE A 160 0.70 10.35 -9.18
C ILE A 160 0.66 9.55 -7.88
N LYS A 161 -0.46 8.88 -7.58
CA LYS A 161 -0.57 7.97 -6.42
C LYS A 161 -0.90 6.57 -6.90
N VAL A 162 -0.50 5.54 -6.15
CA VAL A 162 -0.72 4.12 -6.51
C VAL A 162 -2.16 3.79 -6.96
N ASN A 163 -3.17 4.45 -6.38
CA ASN A 163 -4.59 4.24 -6.71
C ASN A 163 -5.26 5.45 -7.35
N LYS A 164 -4.48 6.46 -7.78
CA LYS A 164 -5.00 7.65 -8.46
C LYS A 164 -4.11 7.94 -9.67
N PRO A 165 -4.44 7.39 -10.84
CA PRO A 165 -3.67 7.65 -12.05
C PRO A 165 -3.78 9.11 -12.46
N LEU A 166 -2.72 9.61 -13.07
CA LEU A 166 -2.74 10.92 -13.71
C LEU A 166 -3.27 10.78 -15.13
N ARG A 167 -4.28 11.58 -15.48
CA ARG A 167 -4.81 11.62 -16.84
C ARG A 167 -4.29 12.82 -17.59
N TYR A 168 -3.63 12.59 -18.72
CA TYR A 168 -3.22 13.62 -19.65
C TYR A 168 -3.73 13.29 -21.05
N LYS A 169 -4.68 14.07 -21.55
CA LYS A 169 -5.44 13.76 -22.78
C LYS A 169 -6.01 12.33 -22.70
N SER A 170 -5.66 11.47 -23.65
CA SER A 170 -6.09 10.07 -23.73
C SER A 170 -5.14 9.09 -23.03
N TRP A 171 -4.15 9.59 -22.29
CA TRP A 171 -3.20 8.77 -21.55
C TRP A 171 -3.55 8.74 -20.06
N TYR A 172 -3.59 7.54 -19.51
CA TYR A 172 -3.61 7.27 -18.09
C TYR A 172 -2.23 6.81 -17.65
N ILE A 173 -1.68 7.48 -16.66
CA ILE A 173 -0.35 7.19 -16.12
C ILE A 173 -0.55 6.61 -14.72
N TYR A 174 -0.35 5.30 -14.62
CA TYR A 174 -0.41 4.54 -13.38
C TYR A 174 0.98 4.44 -12.78
N GLN A 175 1.05 4.49 -11.46
CA GLN A 175 2.28 4.16 -10.75
C GLN A 175 2.21 2.70 -10.32
N LEU A 176 3.10 1.88 -10.87
CA LEU A 176 3.10 0.43 -10.66
C LEU A 176 4.00 0.00 -9.51
N ASN A 177 5.21 0.54 -9.45
CA ASN A 177 6.24 0.00 -8.58
C ASN A 177 7.29 1.05 -8.18
N TYR A 178 8.22 0.63 -7.34
CA TYR A 178 9.34 1.41 -6.84
C TYR A 178 10.50 0.46 -6.48
N ASN A 179 11.67 1.01 -6.16
CA ASN A 179 12.76 0.18 -5.65
C ASN A 179 12.43 -0.32 -4.23
N ARG A 180 12.05 -1.60 -4.12
CA ARG A 180 11.62 -2.23 -2.85
C ARG A 180 12.73 -2.36 -1.83
N ASP A 181 13.98 -2.52 -2.26
CA ASP A 181 15.12 -2.64 -1.34
C ASP A 181 15.35 -1.34 -0.55
N GLU A 182 15.03 -0.21 -1.16
CA GLU A 182 15.12 1.11 -0.52
C GLU A 182 13.86 1.49 0.27
N GLY A 183 12.73 0.81 0.00
CA GLY A 183 11.46 1.06 0.67
C GLY A 183 10.99 2.51 0.51
N ARG A 184 10.64 3.17 1.62
CA ARG A 184 10.28 4.60 1.62
C ARG A 184 11.36 5.56 1.13
N TRP A 185 12.61 5.10 1.02
CA TRP A 185 13.75 5.90 0.57
C TRP A 185 14.03 5.78 -0.93
N SER A 186 13.13 5.12 -1.66
CA SER A 186 13.27 4.89 -3.09
C SER A 186 13.50 6.18 -3.87
N THR A 187 14.48 6.16 -4.77
CA THR A 187 14.69 7.23 -5.77
C THR A 187 14.18 6.84 -7.15
N MET A 188 13.40 5.76 -7.25
CA MET A 188 12.88 5.21 -8.50
C MET A 188 11.36 5.02 -8.42
N SER A 189 10.67 5.26 -9.53
CA SER A 189 9.26 4.90 -9.69
C SER A 189 9.04 4.31 -11.07
N GLU A 190 8.26 3.25 -11.13
CA GLU A 190 7.86 2.59 -12.37
C GLU A 190 6.44 3.05 -12.72
N PHE A 191 6.26 3.51 -13.96
CA PHE A 191 5.00 4.00 -14.46
C PHE A 191 4.51 3.17 -15.64
N GLU A 192 3.21 2.91 -15.68
CA GLU A 192 2.53 2.32 -16.83
C GLU A 192 1.64 3.37 -17.49
N LEU A 193 1.81 3.49 -18.80
CA LEU A 193 1.08 4.45 -19.61
C LEU A 193 0.09 3.69 -20.47
N VAL A 194 -1.20 3.90 -20.21
CA VAL A 194 -2.30 3.28 -20.95
C VAL A 194 -2.99 4.34 -21.79
N HIS A 195 -3.06 4.14 -23.09
CA HIS A 195 -3.79 5.01 -23.99
C HIS A 195 -5.19 4.45 -24.26
N ASP A 196 -6.23 5.22 -23.92
CA ASP A 196 -7.63 4.84 -24.15
C ASP A 196 -8.43 5.98 -24.80
N ASN A 197 -8.84 5.74 -26.05
CA ASN A 197 -9.74 6.61 -26.82
C ASN A 197 -11.18 6.08 -26.90
N TRP A 198 -11.47 4.86 -26.44
CA TRP A 198 -12.76 4.20 -26.66
C TRP A 198 -13.76 4.36 -25.50
N LEU A 199 -13.33 4.99 -24.40
CA LEU A 199 -14.20 5.28 -23.27
C LEU A 199 -15.50 6.01 -23.68
N TRP A 200 -15.44 6.87 -24.70
CA TRP A 200 -16.64 7.52 -25.26
C TRP A 200 -17.63 6.52 -25.88
N GLY A 201 -17.14 5.50 -26.60
CA GLY A 201 -17.96 4.44 -27.18
C GLY A 201 -18.67 3.61 -26.10
N VAL A 202 -17.96 3.34 -25.00
CA VAL A 202 -18.55 2.66 -23.82
C VAL A 202 -19.65 3.50 -23.19
N TYR A 203 -19.44 4.81 -22.98
CA TYR A 203 -20.47 5.70 -22.44
C TYR A 203 -21.69 5.79 -23.34
N LEU A 204 -21.51 5.78 -24.68
CA LEU A 204 -22.62 5.75 -25.62
C LEU A 204 -23.45 4.45 -25.49
N GLY A 205 -22.77 3.31 -25.29
CA GLY A 205 -23.43 2.03 -25.04
C GLY A 205 -24.25 2.02 -23.74
N PHE A 206 -23.68 2.50 -22.63
CA PHE A 206 -24.42 2.65 -21.38
C PHE A 206 -25.62 3.57 -21.54
N PHE A 207 -25.45 4.70 -22.23
CA PHE A 207 -26.54 5.63 -22.51
C PHE A 207 -27.68 4.94 -23.29
N MET A 208 -27.36 4.17 -24.33
CA MET A 208 -28.35 3.37 -25.06
C MET A 208 -29.07 2.36 -24.15
N LEU A 209 -28.35 1.69 -23.26
CA LEU A 209 -28.94 0.74 -22.31
C LEU A 209 -29.89 1.43 -21.31
N PHE A 210 -29.50 2.60 -20.80
CA PHE A 210 -30.37 3.42 -19.94
C PHE A 210 -31.64 3.86 -20.68
N VAL A 211 -31.52 4.33 -21.92
CA VAL A 211 -32.67 4.71 -22.75
C VAL A 211 -33.58 3.51 -22.99
N GLY A 212 -33.03 2.35 -23.36
CA GLY A 212 -33.79 1.11 -23.55
C GLY A 212 -34.53 0.66 -22.29
N ALA A 213 -33.87 0.73 -21.12
CA ALA A 213 -34.51 0.41 -19.84
C ALA A 213 -35.68 1.34 -19.54
N ILE A 214 -35.52 2.66 -19.74
CA ILE A 214 -36.61 3.64 -19.56
C ILE A 214 -37.77 3.33 -20.51
N MET A 215 -37.48 3.04 -21.78
CA MET A 215 -38.51 2.69 -22.77
C MET A 215 -39.31 1.45 -22.37
N LEU A 216 -38.68 0.43 -21.79
CA LEU A 216 -39.39 -0.75 -21.29
C LEU A 216 -40.33 -0.41 -20.13
N PHE A 217 -39.92 0.42 -19.18
CA PHE A 217 -40.79 0.84 -18.06
C PHE A 217 -41.96 1.71 -18.51
N VAL A 218 -41.76 2.59 -19.49
CA VAL A 218 -42.83 3.42 -20.07
C VAL A 218 -43.78 2.56 -20.91
N GLY A 219 -43.26 1.71 -21.79
CA GLY A 219 -44.05 0.84 -22.66
C GLY A 219 -44.83 -0.25 -21.92
N TYR A 220 -44.33 -0.74 -20.77
CA TYR A 220 -45.05 -1.68 -19.91
C TYR A 220 -46.31 -1.07 -19.25
N ARG A 221 -46.34 0.26 -19.06
CA ARG A 221 -47.50 0.98 -18.53
C ARG A 221 -48.65 1.07 -19.53
N GLU A 222 -48.35 1.09 -20.83
CA GLU A 222 -49.34 1.16 -21.91
C GLU A 222 -50.05 -0.19 -22.11
N SER A 223 -49.31 -1.31 -22.06
CA SER A 223 -49.86 -2.66 -22.30
C SER A 223 -50.76 -3.19 -21.18
N SER A 224 -50.71 -2.59 -19.99
CA SER A 224 -51.60 -2.94 -18.87
C SER A 224 -52.99 -2.31 -18.98
N HIS A 225 -53.20 -1.37 -19.91
CA HIS A 225 -54.49 -0.69 -20.13
C HIS A 225 -55.33 -1.29 -21.28
N GLU A 226 -54.81 -2.26 -22.03
CA GLU A 226 -55.50 -2.85 -23.20
C GLU A 226 -56.04 -4.27 -22.95
N ASN A 227 -56.46 -4.59 -21.72
CA ASN A 227 -57.16 -5.85 -21.43
C ASN A 227 -58.24 -5.74 -20.33
N ILE A 228 -59.11 -4.72 -20.42
CA ILE A 228 -60.42 -4.76 -19.77
C ILE A 228 -61.46 -4.27 -20.77
N ASN A 229 -62.04 -5.19 -21.55
CA ASN A 229 -63.26 -4.94 -22.31
C ASN A 229 -64.47 -5.50 -21.53
N PRO A 230 -65.31 -4.66 -20.89
CA PRO A 230 -66.49 -5.12 -20.15
C PRO A 230 -67.74 -5.31 -21.05
N GLN A 231 -67.59 -5.90 -22.24
CA GLN A 231 -68.71 -6.09 -23.20
C GLN A 231 -68.94 -7.56 -23.57
N LYS A 232 -68.95 -8.46 -22.59
CA LYS A 232 -69.47 -9.84 -22.81
C LYS A 232 -70.25 -10.40 -21.62
N GLU A 233 -71.08 -9.56 -21.00
CA GLU A 233 -72.04 -9.99 -19.95
C GLU A 233 -73.48 -9.52 -20.24
N LYS A 234 -73.78 -9.15 -21.49
CA LYS A 234 -75.16 -8.82 -21.92
C LYS A 234 -75.52 -9.55 -23.21
N GLU A 235 -75.44 -10.86 -23.20
CA GLU A 235 -76.12 -11.67 -24.23
C GLU A 235 -76.21 -13.16 -23.84
N ILE A 236 -76.76 -13.47 -22.66
CA ILE A 236 -77.51 -14.71 -22.44
C ILE A 236 -78.62 -14.38 -21.43
N LEU A 237 -79.74 -13.87 -21.94
CA LEU A 237 -81.06 -13.98 -21.34
C LEU A 237 -82.01 -14.42 -22.45
#